data_AF-A0A9Q9EKM4-F1
#
_entry.id   AF-A0A9Q9EKM4-F1
#
_cell.length_a   1.000
_cell.length_b   1.000
_cell.length_c   1.000
_cell.angle_alpha   90.00
_cell.angle_beta   90.00
_cell.angle_gamma   90.00
#
_symmetry.space_group_name_H-M   'P 1'
#
loop_
_entity.id
_entity.type
_entity.pdbx_description
1 polymer ?
#
loop_
_entity_poly.entity_id
_entity_poly.type
_entity_poly.pdbx_seq_one_letter_code
_entity_poly.pdbx_strand_id
1 'polypeptide(L)'
;MASAKATLQNWMSHPRNQWAFFHRQPRGFGAFELHYDGGKLDLSAYLARSNTDGLMVLQDGKVVYERYSNGNTAESKHIIMSLTKSITGLLIGILQDKGKLSVHDAVTKHVPEVENTIWEQVTVGQCLDMRSGAKYVDGQHEYRAASGWNPLHGDEKHGTLKQFLGNFEPDEVIDYHFEHV
;
A
#
# COMPACT_ATOMS: atom_id res chain seq x y z
N MET A 1 -34.52 -34.36 -14.35
CA MET A 1 -34.34 -34.62 -12.91
C MET A 1 -34.08 -33.29 -12.22
N ALA A 2 -34.86 -32.92 -11.21
CA ALA A 2 -34.66 -31.66 -10.49
C ALA A 2 -33.33 -31.72 -9.71
N SER A 3 -32.40 -30.80 -10.00
CA SER A 3 -31.19 -30.62 -9.19
C SER A 3 -31.62 -30.28 -7.76
N ALA A 4 -31.36 -31.19 -6.82
CA ALA A 4 -31.72 -31.00 -5.42
C ALA A 4 -30.95 -29.80 -4.86
N LYS A 5 -31.69 -28.75 -4.46
CA LYS A 5 -31.15 -27.49 -3.92
C LYS A 5 -30.15 -27.76 -2.78
N ALA A 6 -29.11 -26.93 -2.69
CA ALA A 6 -28.17 -26.97 -1.57
C ALA A 6 -28.87 -26.59 -0.25
N THR A 7 -28.56 -27.32 0.83
CA THR A 7 -29.04 -27.06 2.20
C THR A 7 -27.85 -26.94 3.15
N LEU A 8 -28.07 -26.44 4.38
CA LEU A 8 -27.02 -26.33 5.40
C LEU A 8 -26.31 -27.65 5.72
N GLN A 9 -26.99 -28.80 5.53
CA GLN A 9 -26.44 -30.12 5.82
C GLN A 9 -25.63 -30.72 4.66
N ASN A 10 -25.88 -30.31 3.41
CA ASN A 10 -25.32 -30.99 2.23
C ASN A 10 -24.52 -30.09 1.28
N TRP A 11 -24.44 -28.79 1.55
CA TRP A 11 -23.81 -27.81 0.65
C TRP A 11 -22.31 -28.07 0.39
N MET A 12 -21.60 -28.78 1.28
CA MET A 12 -20.18 -29.10 1.09
C MET A 12 -19.93 -30.30 0.16
N SER A 13 -20.98 -31.06 -0.20
CA SER A 13 -20.87 -32.24 -1.06
C SER A 13 -20.98 -31.90 -2.55
N HIS A 14 -20.24 -32.62 -3.40
CA HIS A 14 -20.41 -32.52 -4.85
C HIS A 14 -21.78 -33.07 -5.30
N PRO A 15 -22.48 -32.45 -6.28
CA PRO A 15 -22.11 -31.24 -7.03
C PRO A 15 -22.55 -29.92 -6.37
N ARG A 16 -23.21 -29.97 -5.20
CA ARG A 16 -23.84 -28.82 -4.54
C ARG A 16 -22.85 -27.76 -4.05
N ASN A 17 -21.63 -28.17 -3.72
CA ASN A 17 -20.55 -27.27 -3.33
C ASN A 17 -20.18 -26.27 -4.42
N GLN A 18 -20.20 -26.68 -5.70
CA GLN A 18 -19.98 -25.79 -6.83
C GLN A 18 -20.99 -24.65 -6.83
N TRP A 19 -22.27 -24.91 -6.60
CA TRP A 19 -23.27 -23.85 -6.47
C TRP A 19 -23.09 -23.06 -5.17
N ALA A 20 -22.96 -23.72 -4.03
CA ALA A 20 -22.98 -23.09 -2.72
C ALA A 20 -21.77 -22.17 -2.44
N PHE A 21 -20.61 -22.40 -3.06
CA PHE A 21 -19.46 -21.50 -2.90
C PHE A 21 -19.69 -20.13 -3.57
N PHE A 22 -20.45 -20.08 -4.67
CA PHE A 22 -20.71 -18.85 -5.42
C PHE A 22 -22.07 -18.20 -5.13
N HIS A 23 -22.92 -18.82 -4.29
CA HIS A 23 -24.28 -18.34 -3.97
C HIS A 23 -24.49 -18.10 -2.47
N ARG A 24 -23.42 -17.77 -1.75
CA ARG A 24 -23.55 -17.32 -0.35
C ARG A 24 -24.22 -15.96 -0.33
N GLN A 25 -25.31 -15.84 0.43
CA GLN A 25 -25.93 -14.54 0.69
C GLN A 25 -24.92 -13.66 1.43
N PRO A 26 -24.71 -12.40 0.99
CA PRO A 26 -23.92 -11.43 1.74
C PRO A 26 -24.44 -11.36 3.18
N ARG A 27 -23.52 -11.45 4.14
CA ARG A 27 -23.87 -11.24 5.55
C ARG A 27 -23.63 -9.77 5.88
N GLY A 28 -24.63 -9.12 6.46
CA GLY A 28 -24.44 -7.80 7.04
C GLY A 28 -23.47 -7.84 8.22
N PHE A 29 -22.92 -6.69 8.57
CA PHE A 29 -21.93 -6.55 9.66
C PHE A 29 -22.54 -6.61 11.07
N GLY A 30 -23.84 -6.87 11.23
CA GLY A 30 -24.51 -6.89 12.53
C GLY A 30 -24.05 -8.01 13.48
N ALA A 31 -23.40 -9.05 12.95
CA ALA A 31 -22.80 -10.13 13.75
C ALA A 31 -21.27 -10.02 13.82
N PHE A 32 -20.67 -8.89 13.40
CA PHE A 32 -19.23 -8.69 13.51
C PHE A 32 -18.83 -8.55 14.97
N GLU A 33 -17.89 -9.38 15.40
CA GLU A 33 -17.23 -9.28 16.71
C GLU A 33 -15.72 -9.43 16.53
N LEU A 34 -14.96 -8.46 17.02
CA LEU A 34 -13.51 -8.55 17.18
C LEU A 34 -13.20 -8.90 18.63
N HIS A 35 -12.60 -10.07 18.85
CA HIS A 35 -12.11 -10.49 20.17
C HIS A 35 -10.64 -10.08 20.32
N TYR A 36 -10.28 -9.49 21.46
CA TYR A 36 -8.92 -9.13 21.83
C TYR A 36 -8.75 -9.26 23.35
N ASP A 37 -7.52 -9.15 23.87
CA ASP A 37 -7.24 -9.40 25.29
C ASP A 37 -8.06 -8.52 26.25
N GLY A 38 -8.47 -7.33 25.80
CA GLY A 38 -9.32 -6.40 26.57
C GLY A 38 -10.83 -6.59 26.37
N GLY A 39 -11.28 -7.68 25.73
CA GLY A 39 -12.69 -8.02 25.57
C GLY A 39 -13.15 -8.13 24.11
N LYS A 40 -14.37 -7.66 23.84
CA LYS A 40 -15.01 -7.76 22.53
C LYS A 40 -15.42 -6.39 22.03
N LEU A 41 -15.28 -6.16 20.72
CA LEU A 41 -15.75 -4.96 20.04
C LEU A 41 -16.67 -5.38 18.89
N ASP A 42 -17.82 -4.73 18.77
CA ASP A 42 -18.55 -4.73 17.50
C ASP A 42 -17.83 -3.83 16.47
N LEU A 43 -18.33 -3.81 15.22
CA LEU A 43 -17.69 -3.03 14.15
C LEU A 43 -17.68 -1.54 14.48
N SER A 44 -18.74 -1.00 15.06
CA SER A 44 -18.83 0.42 15.40
C SER A 44 -17.81 0.81 16.46
N ALA A 45 -17.70 0.02 17.52
CA ALA A 45 -16.76 0.23 18.60
C ALA A 45 -15.31 0.08 18.12
N TYR A 46 -15.05 -0.87 17.23
CA TYR A 46 -13.74 -1.03 16.61
C TYR A 46 -13.36 0.21 15.79
N LEU A 47 -14.21 0.65 14.86
CA LEU A 47 -13.92 1.80 13.99
C LEU A 47 -13.73 3.10 14.78
N ALA A 48 -14.52 3.30 15.85
CA ALA A 48 -14.33 4.43 16.75
C ALA A 48 -12.98 4.34 17.48
N ARG A 49 -12.60 3.16 17.97
CA ARG A 49 -11.34 2.95 18.69
C ARG A 49 -10.11 3.10 17.79
N SER A 50 -10.21 2.76 16.51
CA SER A 50 -9.13 2.91 15.53
C SER A 50 -9.08 4.31 14.90
N ASN A 51 -9.91 5.26 15.36
CA ASN A 51 -10.05 6.59 14.75
C ASN A 51 -10.30 6.51 13.24
N THR A 52 -11.14 5.58 12.79
CA THR A 52 -11.38 5.38 11.36
C THR A 52 -12.27 6.46 10.79
N ASP A 53 -11.75 7.23 9.83
CA ASP A 53 -12.49 8.29 9.13
C ASP A 53 -13.43 7.75 8.04
N GLY A 54 -13.15 6.57 7.48
CA GLY A 54 -13.99 5.92 6.49
C GLY A 54 -13.68 4.44 6.28
N LEU A 55 -14.71 3.63 6.05
CA LEU A 55 -14.61 2.23 5.65
C LEU A 55 -15.61 1.95 4.53
N MET A 56 -15.13 1.39 3.42
CA MET A 56 -15.94 0.89 2.32
C MET A 56 -15.58 -0.56 2.05
N VAL A 57 -16.59 -1.41 1.87
CA VAL A 57 -16.42 -2.83 1.50
C VAL A 57 -17.13 -3.09 0.19
N LEU A 58 -16.37 -3.61 -0.77
CA LEU A 58 -16.89 -4.03 -2.07
C LEU A 58 -16.96 -5.56 -2.13
N GLN A 59 -18.04 -6.06 -2.71
CA GLN A 59 -18.20 -7.46 -3.09
C GLN A 59 -18.68 -7.50 -4.55
N ASP A 60 -17.96 -8.23 -5.41
CA ASP A 60 -18.28 -8.36 -6.84
C ASP A 60 -18.50 -7.02 -7.55
N GLY A 61 -17.64 -6.03 -7.22
CA GLY A 61 -17.70 -4.67 -7.77
C GLY A 61 -18.83 -3.80 -7.22
N LYS A 62 -19.61 -4.28 -6.24
CA LYS A 62 -20.70 -3.52 -5.62
C LYS A 62 -20.34 -3.14 -4.19
N VAL A 63 -20.67 -1.91 -3.81
CA VAL A 63 -20.56 -1.47 -2.42
C VAL A 63 -21.62 -2.19 -1.59
N VAL A 64 -21.17 -2.98 -0.61
CA VAL A 64 -22.06 -3.73 0.31
C VAL A 64 -22.09 -3.13 1.71
N TYR A 65 -21.11 -2.27 2.03
CA TYR A 65 -21.06 -1.50 3.25
C TYR A 65 -20.21 -0.26 3.04
N GLU A 66 -20.64 0.85 3.62
CA GLU A 66 -19.92 2.10 3.60
C GLU A 66 -20.26 2.90 4.86
N ARG A 67 -19.25 3.49 5.50
CA ARG A 67 -19.40 4.35 6.66
C ARG A 67 -18.31 5.40 6.66
N TYR A 68 -18.68 6.62 7.01
CA TYR A 68 -17.77 7.73 7.25
C TYR A 68 -17.94 8.27 8.66
N SER A 69 -16.90 8.91 9.20
CA SER A 69 -16.87 9.45 10.56
C SER A 69 -15.98 10.69 10.62
N ASN A 70 -15.93 11.36 11.77
CA ASN A 70 -15.06 12.53 12.01
C ASN A 70 -15.21 13.69 10.99
N GLY A 71 -16.41 13.84 10.42
CA GLY A 71 -16.69 14.88 9.41
C GLY A 71 -16.28 14.52 7.98
N ASN A 72 -15.74 13.32 7.75
CA ASN A 72 -15.47 12.78 6.43
C ASN A 72 -16.77 12.38 5.72
N THR A 73 -16.83 12.50 4.40
CA THR A 73 -17.95 12.05 3.54
C THR A 73 -17.43 11.26 2.35
N ALA A 74 -18.33 10.75 1.50
CA ALA A 74 -17.97 10.03 0.28
C ALA A 74 -17.19 10.90 -0.72
N GLU A 75 -17.37 12.21 -0.66
CA GLU A 75 -16.75 13.20 -1.55
C GLU A 75 -15.47 13.81 -0.96
N SER A 76 -15.18 13.54 0.31
CA SER A 76 -13.99 14.04 0.98
C SER A 76 -12.72 13.42 0.40
N LYS A 77 -11.70 14.25 0.18
CA LYS A 77 -10.35 13.77 -0.13
C LYS A 77 -9.65 13.40 1.18
N HIS A 78 -9.17 12.16 1.27
CA HIS A 78 -8.41 11.69 2.42
C HIS A 78 -6.95 11.47 2.04
N ILE A 79 -6.02 11.76 2.94
CA ILE A 79 -4.62 11.41 2.76
C ILE A 79 -4.47 9.88 2.78
N ILE A 80 -3.87 9.32 1.74
CA ILE A 80 -3.70 7.86 1.60
C ILE A 80 -2.31 7.38 2.01
N MET A 81 -1.43 8.31 2.42
CA MET A 81 -0.07 8.01 2.87
C MET A 81 0.66 7.05 1.89
N SER A 82 1.25 5.97 2.39
CA SER A 82 2.01 5.00 1.61
C SER A 82 1.19 4.19 0.61
N LEU A 83 -0.15 4.22 0.60
CA LEU A 83 -0.92 3.65 -0.52
C LEU A 83 -0.53 4.29 -1.86
N THR A 84 -0.05 5.54 -1.84
CA THR A 84 0.51 6.22 -3.02
C THR A 84 1.59 5.38 -3.72
N LYS A 85 2.39 4.62 -2.98
CA LYS A 85 3.45 3.76 -3.54
C LYS A 85 2.91 2.66 -4.45
N SER A 86 1.72 2.12 -4.14
CA SER A 86 1.07 1.12 -5.00
C SER A 86 0.66 1.74 -6.35
N ILE A 87 0.21 2.99 -6.34
CA ILE A 87 -0.12 3.74 -7.56
C ILE A 87 1.17 3.99 -8.37
N THR A 88 2.26 4.40 -7.72
CA THR A 88 3.57 4.55 -8.37
C THR A 88 4.05 3.24 -8.98
N GLY A 89 3.97 2.12 -8.25
CA GLY A 89 4.33 0.79 -8.78
C GLY A 89 3.51 0.38 -10.00
N LEU A 90 2.20 0.65 -9.98
CA LEU A 90 1.33 0.42 -11.15
C LEU A 90 1.77 1.24 -12.37
N LEU A 91 2.13 2.52 -12.18
CA LEU A 91 2.62 3.38 -13.25
C LEU A 91 3.95 2.86 -13.83
N ILE A 92 4.86 2.36 -12.99
CA ILE A 92 6.11 1.74 -13.43
C ILE A 92 5.82 0.49 -14.27
N GLY A 93 4.87 -0.36 -13.85
CA GLY A 93 4.42 -1.51 -14.65
C GLY A 93 3.89 -1.12 -16.02
N ILE A 94 3.08 -0.05 -16.11
CA ILE A 94 2.57 0.48 -17.38
C ILE A 94 3.72 1.00 -18.27
N LEU A 95 4.72 1.68 -17.69
CA LEU A 95 5.86 2.19 -18.44
C LEU A 95 6.75 1.06 -18.97
N GLN A 96 6.89 -0.02 -18.20
CA GLN A 96 7.59 -1.22 -18.66
C GLN A 96 6.88 -1.90 -19.82
N ASP A 97 5.56 -2.10 -19.71
CA ASP A 97 4.75 -2.66 -20.80
C ASP A 97 4.88 -1.84 -22.10
N LYS A 98 4.97 -0.51 -21.97
CA LYS A 98 5.20 0.42 -23.10
C LYS A 98 6.66 0.49 -23.58
N GLY A 99 7.58 -0.29 -23.00
CA GLY A 99 9.01 -0.28 -23.33
C GLY A 99 9.71 1.05 -23.04
N LYS A 100 9.18 1.86 -22.11
CA LYS A 100 9.76 3.17 -21.73
C LYS A 100 10.83 3.05 -20.65
N LEU A 101 10.78 1.98 -19.87
CA LEU A 101 11.79 1.61 -18.88
C LEU A 101 11.81 0.08 -18.73
N SER A 102 12.86 -0.45 -18.14
CA SER A 102 12.91 -1.83 -17.64
C SER A 102 13.16 -1.84 -16.13
N VAL A 103 12.54 -2.77 -15.39
CA VAL A 103 12.91 -3.04 -13.98
C VAL A 103 14.37 -3.44 -13.81
N HIS A 104 15.03 -3.91 -14.88
CA HIS A 104 16.47 -4.22 -14.88
C HIS A 104 17.34 -3.00 -15.19
N ASP A 105 16.76 -1.85 -15.53
CA ASP A 105 17.52 -0.63 -15.72
C ASP A 105 18.10 -0.16 -14.38
N ALA A 106 19.35 0.30 -14.40
CA ALA A 106 19.90 1.08 -13.29
C ALA A 106 19.07 2.35 -13.09
N VAL A 107 18.92 2.79 -11.83
CA VAL A 107 18.20 4.02 -11.49
C VAL A 107 18.80 5.24 -12.22
N THR A 108 20.12 5.30 -12.31
CA THR A 108 20.88 6.38 -12.96
C THR A 108 20.57 6.54 -14.45
N LYS A 109 20.10 5.50 -15.14
CA LYS A 109 19.63 5.61 -16.53
C LYS A 109 18.45 6.58 -16.68
N HIS A 110 17.60 6.66 -15.65
CA HIS A 110 16.38 7.46 -15.65
C HIS A 110 16.49 8.73 -14.79
N VAL A 111 17.38 8.71 -13.81
CA VAL A 111 17.66 9.82 -12.89
C VAL A 111 19.18 10.03 -12.85
N PRO A 112 19.78 10.65 -13.88
CA PRO A 112 21.24 10.81 -13.94
C PRO A 112 21.80 11.68 -12.81
N GLU A 113 20.96 12.44 -12.11
CA GLU A 113 21.42 13.34 -11.06
C GLU A 113 21.76 12.65 -9.74
N VAL A 114 21.55 11.33 -9.67
CA VAL A 114 22.02 10.49 -8.57
C VAL A 114 23.22 9.63 -8.96
N GLU A 115 23.90 9.94 -10.07
CA GLU A 115 25.23 9.38 -10.36
C GLU A 115 26.23 9.69 -9.23
N ASN A 116 27.20 8.82 -9.04
CA ASN A 116 28.20 8.82 -7.96
C ASN A 116 27.62 8.70 -6.54
N THR A 117 26.41 8.15 -6.40
CA THR A 117 25.77 7.85 -5.11
C THR A 117 25.46 6.35 -4.99
N ILE A 118 24.85 5.92 -3.89
CA ILE A 118 24.35 4.55 -3.71
C ILE A 118 23.48 4.05 -4.88
N TRP A 119 22.79 4.97 -5.57
CA TRP A 119 21.80 4.63 -6.60
C TRP A 119 22.42 4.06 -7.88
N GLU A 120 23.74 4.17 -8.06
CA GLU A 120 24.46 3.55 -9.20
C GLU A 120 24.35 2.02 -9.22
N GLN A 121 24.26 1.41 -8.03
CA GLN A 121 24.20 -0.05 -7.88
C GLN A 121 22.77 -0.57 -7.77
N VAL A 122 21.78 0.33 -7.87
CA VAL A 122 20.36 0.02 -7.66
C VAL A 122 19.63 0.01 -8.99
N THR A 123 18.87 -1.06 -9.23
CA THR A 123 17.93 -1.17 -10.34
C THR A 123 16.56 -0.63 -9.97
N VAL A 124 15.76 -0.27 -10.98
CA VAL A 124 14.36 0.13 -10.78
C VAL A 124 13.57 -0.97 -10.03
N GLY A 125 13.80 -2.24 -10.35
CA GLY A 125 13.17 -3.38 -9.66
C GLY A 125 13.54 -3.45 -8.18
N GLN A 126 14.82 -3.26 -7.83
CA GLN A 126 15.23 -3.20 -6.42
C GLN A 126 14.56 -2.04 -5.66
N CYS A 127 14.31 -0.90 -6.30
CA CYS A 127 13.52 0.18 -5.69
C CYS A 127 12.06 -0.25 -5.45
N LEU A 128 11.42 -0.91 -6.41
CA LEU A 128 10.04 -1.41 -6.26
C LEU A 128 9.91 -2.43 -5.13
N ASP A 129 10.93 -3.28 -4.98
CA ASP A 129 10.96 -4.34 -3.97
C ASP A 129 11.43 -3.86 -2.59
N MET A 130 11.72 -2.55 -2.43
CA MET A 130 12.29 -1.98 -1.20
C MET A 130 13.66 -2.58 -0.81
N ARG A 131 14.48 -2.92 -1.82
CA ARG A 131 15.80 -3.57 -1.69
C ARG A 131 16.95 -2.69 -2.19
N SER A 132 16.83 -1.37 -2.10
CA SER A 132 17.89 -0.45 -2.52
C SER A 132 19.10 -0.45 -1.57
N GLY A 133 18.94 -0.94 -0.34
CA GLY A 133 19.98 -0.89 0.69
C GLY A 133 20.23 0.51 1.27
N ALA A 134 19.53 1.54 0.77
CA ALA A 134 19.68 2.93 1.22
C ALA A 134 19.43 3.06 2.72
N LYS A 135 20.31 3.77 3.43
CA LYS A 135 20.13 4.03 4.85
C LYS A 135 18.81 4.73 5.15
N TYR A 136 18.12 4.23 6.17
CA TYR A 136 16.80 4.72 6.56
C TYR A 136 16.86 6.22 6.93
N VAL A 137 16.21 7.02 6.10
CA VAL A 137 16.14 8.50 6.20
C VAL A 137 14.77 9.01 6.67
N ASP A 138 13.79 8.12 6.86
CA ASP A 138 12.43 8.55 7.22
C ASP A 138 12.39 9.11 8.65
N GLY A 139 11.77 10.27 8.79
CA GLY A 139 11.71 11.05 10.03
C GLY A 139 12.77 12.15 10.17
N GLN A 140 13.79 12.20 9.30
CA GLN A 140 14.74 13.32 9.31
C GLN A 140 14.08 14.60 8.80
N HIS A 141 14.38 15.73 9.44
CA HIS A 141 13.88 17.05 9.04
C HIS A 141 14.22 17.35 7.58
N GLU A 142 15.47 17.08 7.18
CA GLU A 142 15.95 17.32 5.81
C GLU A 142 15.13 16.55 4.76
N TYR A 143 14.81 15.27 4.99
CA TYR A 143 13.97 14.49 4.07
C TYR A 143 12.55 15.08 3.97
N ARG A 144 11.93 15.42 5.12
CA ARG A 144 10.55 15.96 5.15
C ARG A 144 10.46 17.35 4.54
N ALA A 145 11.49 18.17 4.70
CA ALA A 145 11.58 19.47 4.06
C ALA A 145 11.79 19.31 2.55
N ALA A 146 12.72 18.45 2.14
CA ALA A 146 13.00 18.15 0.73
C ALA A 146 11.80 17.52 0.00
N SER A 147 10.95 16.77 0.70
CA SER A 147 9.72 16.18 0.17
C SER A 147 8.51 17.13 0.19
N GLY A 148 8.67 18.36 0.69
CA GLY A 148 7.59 19.35 0.84
C GLY A 148 6.55 18.99 1.90
N TRP A 149 6.86 18.06 2.80
CA TRP A 149 5.99 17.69 3.92
C TRP A 149 6.05 18.73 5.04
N ASN A 150 7.25 19.27 5.29
CA ASN A 150 7.48 20.38 6.20
C ASN A 150 7.84 21.65 5.40
N PRO A 151 7.51 22.85 5.91
CA PRO A 151 8.05 24.09 5.36
C PRO A 151 9.57 24.15 5.56
N LEU A 152 10.26 24.84 4.63
CA LEU A 152 11.69 25.14 4.75
C LEU A 152 11.90 26.20 5.85
N HIS A 153 12.95 26.04 6.65
CA HIS A 153 13.40 26.97 7.67
C HIS A 153 14.55 27.88 7.18
N GLY A 154 15.17 27.55 6.05
CA GLY A 154 16.20 28.34 5.39
C GLY A 154 17.63 27.92 5.73
N ASP A 155 17.81 26.96 6.63
CA ASP A 155 19.08 26.33 7.01
C ASP A 155 19.23 24.91 6.44
N GLU A 156 18.22 24.38 5.74
CA GLU A 156 18.29 23.06 5.13
C GLU A 156 19.37 23.00 4.05
N LYS A 157 20.23 21.98 4.15
CA LYS A 157 21.27 21.70 3.14
C LYS A 157 20.68 21.31 1.79
N HIS A 158 19.51 20.67 1.80
CA HIS A 158 18.87 20.09 0.63
C HIS A 158 17.42 20.58 0.54
N GLY A 159 17.16 21.60 -0.29
CA GLY A 159 15.83 22.21 -0.43
C GLY A 159 14.88 21.43 -1.34
N THR A 160 15.36 20.37 -2.01
CA THR A 160 14.56 19.56 -2.95
C THR A 160 14.88 18.08 -2.79
N LEU A 161 13.91 17.21 -3.08
CA LEU A 161 14.11 15.77 -3.05
C LEU A 161 15.25 15.31 -3.99
N LYS A 162 15.42 15.99 -5.13
CA LYS A 162 16.52 15.75 -6.05
C LYS A 162 17.88 16.00 -5.39
N GLN A 163 18.06 17.14 -4.73
CA GLN A 163 19.29 17.44 -4.00
C GLN A 163 19.49 16.46 -2.85
N PHE A 164 18.44 16.13 -2.11
CA PHE A 164 18.52 15.20 -1.00
C PHE A 164 19.00 13.81 -1.44
N LEU A 165 18.40 13.25 -2.50
CA LEU A 165 18.77 11.92 -3.01
C LEU A 165 20.15 11.88 -3.68
N GLY A 166 20.61 13.00 -4.25
CA GLY A 166 21.92 13.11 -4.90
C GLY A 166 23.10 13.27 -3.94
N ASN A 167 22.87 13.37 -2.62
CA ASN A 167 23.91 13.51 -1.60
C ASN A 167 24.07 12.27 -0.71
N PHE A 168 23.50 11.13 -1.11
CA PHE A 168 23.76 9.85 -0.44
C PHE A 168 25.19 9.39 -0.76
N GLU A 169 26.01 9.25 0.28
CA GLU A 169 27.37 8.73 0.10
C GLU A 169 27.30 7.26 -0.33
N PRO A 170 28.17 6.78 -1.25
CA PRO A 170 28.15 5.39 -1.74
C PRO A 170 28.20 4.31 -0.64
N ASP A 171 28.74 4.64 0.53
CA ASP A 171 28.90 3.75 1.69
C ASP A 171 27.70 3.76 2.65
N GLU A 172 26.64 4.53 2.38
CA GLU A 172 25.40 4.58 3.19
C GLU A 172 24.45 3.39 2.93
N VAL A 173 25.00 2.20 2.73
CA VAL A 173 24.25 0.96 2.51
C VAL A 173 24.09 0.21 3.83
N ILE A 174 22.86 -0.18 4.18
CA ILE A 174 22.59 -0.95 5.41
C ILE A 174 22.93 -2.43 5.23
N ASP A 175 22.64 -3.03 4.07
CA ASP A 175 23.07 -4.38 3.70
C ASP A 175 22.67 -4.67 2.24
N TYR A 176 23.53 -5.37 1.48
CA TYR A 176 23.19 -5.91 0.15
C TYR A 176 22.51 -7.29 0.24
N HIS A 177 22.47 -7.90 1.43
CA HIS A 177 21.94 -9.24 1.66
C HIS A 177 20.49 -9.23 2.14
N PHE A 178 19.57 -8.74 1.30
CA PHE A 178 18.22 -9.31 1.33
C PHE A 178 18.28 -10.67 0.63
N GLU A 179 18.74 -11.68 1.36
CA GLU A 179 18.58 -13.08 0.96
C GLU A 179 17.09 -13.33 0.74
N HIS A 180 16.76 -13.96 -0.39
CA HIS A 180 15.40 -14.38 -0.71
C HIS A 180 14.88 -15.27 0.43
N VAL A 181 13.87 -14.80 1.16
CA VAL A 181 13.02 -15.65 2.01
C VAL A 181 11.90 -16.21 1.15
#